data_AF-A0A1H5RGY0-F1
#
_entry.id   AF-A0A1H5RGY0-F1
#
_cell.length_a   1.000
_cell.length_b   1.000
_cell.length_c   1.000
_cell.angle_alpha   90.00
_cell.angle_beta   90.00
_cell.angle_gamma   90.00
#
_symmetry.space_group_name_H-M   'P 1'
#
loop_
_entity.id
_entity.type
_entity.pdbx_description
1 polymer ?
#
loop_
_entity_poly.entity_id
_entity_poly.type
_entity_poly.pdbx_seq_one_letter_code
_entity_poly.pdbx_strand_id
1 'polypeptide(L)'
;MTDGADMDVDGVTNAMTGLEQTGTTFHTEWSNATAAGTGGLGQGPMGAAFLAGFRPGAEALGDAAARIARGIQDTAASGHGSAGDYRAADAAGGEALGGR
;
A
#
# COMPACT_ATOMS: atom_id res chain seq x y z
N MET A 1 34.31 -17.57 5.76
CA MET A 1 33.01 -17.80 5.12
C MET A 1 32.11 -16.70 5.61
N THR A 2 31.91 -15.66 4.82
CA THR A 2 30.87 -14.67 5.11
C THR A 2 29.56 -15.40 4.92
N ASP A 3 28.87 -15.62 6.03
CA ASP A 3 27.47 -16.04 6.07
C ASP A 3 26.72 -14.97 5.27
N GLY A 4 26.49 -15.25 3.99
CA GLY A 4 25.75 -14.35 3.11
C GLY A 4 24.36 -14.22 3.73
N ALA A 5 23.88 -12.99 3.91
CA ALA A 5 22.51 -12.77 4.34
C ALA A 5 21.60 -13.30 3.22
N ASP A 6 21.24 -14.58 3.32
CA ASP A 6 20.44 -15.24 2.31
C ASP A 6 18.99 -14.75 2.47
N MET A 7 18.49 -14.02 1.46
CA MET A 7 17.14 -13.49 1.52
C MET A 7 16.15 -14.65 1.32
N ASP A 8 15.23 -14.82 2.26
CA ASP A 8 14.03 -15.65 2.03
C ASP A 8 13.10 -14.93 1.04
N VAL A 9 13.38 -15.11 -0.25
CA VAL A 9 12.67 -14.40 -1.31
C VAL A 9 11.18 -14.75 -1.35
N ASP A 10 10.84 -15.99 -1.03
CA ASP A 10 9.45 -16.43 -1.00
C ASP A 10 8.72 -15.82 0.21
N GLY A 11 9.36 -15.78 1.37
CA GLY A 11 8.86 -15.07 2.55
C GLY A 11 8.62 -13.58 2.28
N VAL A 12 9.59 -12.90 1.64
CA VAL A 12 9.46 -11.48 1.25
C VAL A 12 8.32 -11.30 0.24
N THR A 13 8.26 -12.12 -0.80
CA THR A 13 7.21 -12.03 -1.83
C THR A 13 5.82 -12.22 -1.24
N ASN A 14 5.65 -13.19 -0.33
CA ASN A 14 4.39 -13.45 0.36
C ASN A 14 4.00 -12.28 1.28
N ALA A 15 4.96 -11.74 2.04
CA ALA A 15 4.71 -10.58 2.90
C ALA A 15 4.29 -9.34 2.08
N MET A 16 4.95 -9.08 0.95
CA MET A 16 4.61 -7.94 0.08
C MET A 16 3.24 -8.11 -0.57
N THR A 17 2.88 -9.34 -0.98
CA THR A 17 1.53 -9.66 -1.48
C THR A 17 0.48 -9.38 -0.40
N GLY A 18 0.76 -9.74 0.86
CA GLY A 18 -0.13 -9.43 1.99
C GLY A 18 -0.29 -7.92 2.25
N LEU A 19 0.78 -7.15 2.07
CA LEU A 19 0.73 -5.68 2.16
C LEU A 19 -0.11 -5.08 1.02
N GLU A 20 0.07 -5.53 -0.22
CA GLU A 20 -0.71 -5.06 -1.37
C GLU A 20 -2.21 -5.31 -1.17
N GLN A 21 -2.58 -6.49 -0.70
CA GLN A 21 -3.95 -6.84 -0.33
C GLN A 21 -4.47 -5.90 0.77
N THR A 22 -3.67 -5.67 1.82
CA THR A 22 -4.05 -4.77 2.93
C THR A 22 -4.30 -3.34 2.45
N GLY A 23 -3.42 -2.80 1.59
CA GLY A 23 -3.59 -1.46 1.01
C GLY A 23 -4.87 -1.34 0.17
N THR A 24 -5.15 -2.38 -0.61
CA THR A 24 -6.37 -2.46 -1.44
C THR A 24 -7.64 -2.56 -0.59
N THR A 25 -7.63 -3.41 0.44
CA THR A 25 -8.75 -3.53 1.39
C THR A 25 -8.99 -2.23 2.12
N PHE A 26 -7.94 -1.59 2.65
CA PHE A 26 -8.07 -0.30 3.34
C PHE A 26 -8.70 0.76 2.44
N HIS A 27 -8.22 0.90 1.19
CA HIS A 27 -8.78 1.86 0.25
C HIS A 27 -10.26 1.61 -0.06
N THR A 28 -10.63 0.33 -0.25
CA THR A 28 -12.00 -0.09 -0.56
C THR A 28 -12.94 0.18 0.62
N GLU A 29 -12.57 -0.28 1.81
CA GLU A 29 -13.37 -0.12 3.03
C GLU A 29 -13.51 1.37 3.40
N TRP A 30 -12.44 2.15 3.25
CA TRP A 30 -12.49 3.59 3.46
C TRP A 30 -13.48 4.29 2.52
N SER A 31 -13.43 3.95 1.23
CA SER A 31 -14.31 4.52 0.22
C SER A 31 -15.78 4.17 0.49
N ASN A 32 -16.04 2.92 0.87
CA ASN A 32 -17.38 2.45 1.26
C ASN A 32 -17.91 3.17 2.50
N ALA A 33 -17.09 3.29 3.55
CA ALA A 33 -17.45 4.00 4.78
C ALA A 33 -17.75 5.49 4.52
N THR A 34 -16.96 6.13 3.66
CA THR A 34 -17.17 7.54 3.27
C THR A 34 -18.48 7.73 2.51
N ALA A 35 -18.80 6.83 1.58
CA ALA A 35 -20.04 6.88 0.81
C ALA A 35 -21.28 6.66 1.72
N ALA A 36 -21.19 5.73 2.66
CA ALA A 36 -22.26 5.46 3.63
C ALA A 36 -22.47 6.63 4.61
N GLY A 37 -21.39 7.23 5.12
CA GLY A 37 -21.44 8.27 6.14
C GLY A 37 -21.87 9.66 5.63
N THR A 38 -21.78 9.91 4.32
CA THR A 38 -22.13 11.21 3.72
C THR A 38 -23.51 11.23 3.06
N GLY A 39 -24.18 10.08 2.96
CA GLY A 39 -25.53 9.97 2.40
C GLY A 39 -26.56 10.79 3.18
N GLY A 40 -27.11 11.82 2.54
CA GLY A 40 -28.19 12.66 3.10
C GLY A 40 -27.72 13.90 3.88
N LEU A 41 -26.41 14.09 4.07
CA LEU A 41 -25.88 15.35 4.60
C LEU A 41 -26.08 16.49 3.58
N GLY A 42 -26.41 17.70 4.06
CA GLY A 42 -26.55 18.87 3.20
C GLY A 42 -27.96 19.30 2.83
N GLN A 43 -28.98 18.56 3.29
CA GLN A 43 -30.36 18.90 2.98
C GLN A 43 -30.82 20.16 3.73
N GLY A 44 -31.40 21.11 2.99
CA GLY A 44 -31.87 22.39 3.50
C GLY A 44 -30.77 23.39 3.89
N PRO A 45 -31.14 24.63 4.27
CA PRO A 45 -30.19 25.71 4.54
C PRO A 45 -29.21 25.42 5.70
N MET A 46 -29.70 24.75 6.77
CA MET A 46 -28.86 24.33 7.89
C MET A 46 -27.89 23.20 7.50
N GLY A 47 -28.34 22.23 6.70
CA GLY A 47 -27.50 21.17 6.18
C GLY A 47 -26.38 21.69 5.28
N ALA A 48 -26.68 22.69 4.44
CA ALA A 48 -25.68 23.35 3.59
C ALA A 48 -24.59 24.05 4.42
N ALA A 49 -24.98 24.76 5.49
CA ALA A 49 -24.03 25.41 6.40
C ALA A 49 -23.16 24.40 7.16
N PHE A 50 -23.75 23.29 7.61
CA PHE A 50 -23.00 22.18 8.21
C PHE A 50 -21.98 21.60 7.22
N LEU A 51 -22.40 21.30 5.99
CA LEU A 51 -21.51 20.76 4.96
C LEU A 51 -20.34 21.71 4.66
N ALA A 52 -20.58 23.02 4.66
CA ALA A 52 -19.52 24.00 4.40
C ALA A 52 -18.39 23.93 5.44
N GLY A 53 -18.71 23.71 6.72
CA GLY A 53 -17.71 23.50 7.77
C GLY A 53 -17.13 22.09 7.81
N PHE A 54 -17.91 21.09 7.42
CA PHE A 54 -17.52 19.68 7.47
C PHE A 54 -16.60 19.25 6.31
N ARG A 55 -16.85 19.76 5.09
CA ARG A 55 -16.15 19.36 3.85
C ARG A 55 -14.62 19.43 3.94
N PRO A 56 -13.99 20.52 4.43
CA PRO A 56 -12.53 20.59 4.48
C PRO A 56 -11.91 19.49 5.34
N GLY A 57 -12.54 19.15 6.46
CA GLY A 57 -12.08 18.07 7.33
C GLY A 57 -12.26 16.70 6.68
N ALA A 58 -13.38 16.48 5.99
CA ALA A 58 -13.64 15.24 5.25
C ALA A 58 -12.66 15.05 4.08
N GLU A 59 -12.35 16.12 3.35
CA GLU A 59 -11.35 16.13 2.27
C GLU A 59 -9.95 15.82 2.81
N ALA A 60 -9.52 16.51 3.87
CA ALA A 60 -8.21 16.27 4.50
C ALA A 60 -8.07 14.83 5.02
N LEU A 61 -9.15 14.27 5.58
CA LEU A 61 -9.19 12.90 6.05
C LEU A 61 -9.15 11.89 4.87
N GLY A 62 -9.86 12.18 3.79
CA GLY A 62 -9.80 11.40 2.55
C GLY A 62 -8.39 11.39 1.93
N ASP A 63 -7.73 12.55 1.89
CA ASP A 63 -6.35 12.67 1.43
C ASP A 63 -5.38 11.88 2.29
N ALA A 64 -5.54 11.91 3.62
CA ALA A 64 -4.73 11.14 4.55
C ALA A 64 -4.90 9.64 4.34
N ALA A 65 -6.14 9.16 4.20
CA ALA A 65 -6.43 7.76 3.90
C ALA A 65 -5.81 7.34 2.56
N ALA A 66 -5.94 8.16 1.52
CA ALA A 66 -5.33 7.87 0.22
C ALA A 66 -3.79 7.81 0.28
N ARG A 67 -3.15 8.66 1.11
CA ARG A 67 -1.69 8.60 1.33
C ARG A 67 -1.27 7.31 2.05
N ILE A 68 -2.03 6.86 3.04
CA ILE A 68 -1.76 5.61 3.75
C ILE A 68 -1.85 4.42 2.78
N ALA A 69 -2.93 4.34 1.99
CA ALA A 69 -3.11 3.28 1.01
C ALA A 69 -1.94 3.22 0.01
N ARG A 70 -1.55 4.38 -0.55
CA ARG A 70 -0.41 4.47 -1.47
C ARG A 70 0.91 4.07 -0.80
N GLY A 71 1.19 4.54 0.42
CA GLY A 71 2.43 4.20 1.12
C GLY A 71 2.60 2.69 1.38
N ILE A 72 1.49 1.99 1.64
CA ILE A 72 1.48 0.53 1.77
C ILE A 72 1.79 -0.14 0.42
N GLN A 73 1.17 0.33 -0.66
CA GLN A 73 1.39 -0.18 -2.01
C GLN A 73 2.83 0.06 -2.49
N ASP A 74 3.38 1.25 -2.26
CA ASP A 74 4.76 1.60 -2.61
C ASP A 74 5.78 0.73 -1.86
N THR A 75 5.49 0.40 -0.59
CA THR A 75 6.31 -0.52 0.20
C THR A 75 6.27 -1.93 -0.38
N ALA A 76 5.07 -2.43 -0.72
CA ALA A 76 4.90 -3.73 -1.35
C ALA A 76 5.66 -3.83 -2.68
N ALA A 77 5.52 -2.82 -3.55
CA ALA A 77 6.20 -2.75 -4.83
C ALA A 77 7.74 -2.71 -4.66
N SER A 78 8.24 -1.92 -3.71
CA SER A 78 9.68 -1.84 -3.41
C SER A 78 10.23 -3.17 -2.90
N GLY A 79 9.47 -3.90 -2.08
CA GLY A 79 9.88 -5.22 -1.60
C GLY A 79 9.87 -6.29 -2.69
N HIS A 80 8.88 -6.27 -3.60
CA HIS A 80 8.90 -7.13 -4.79
C HIS A 80 10.09 -6.84 -5.70
N GLY A 81 10.41 -5.56 -5.90
CA GLY A 81 11.62 -5.14 -6.63
C GLY A 81 12.89 -5.69 -5.99
N SER A 82 13.03 -5.51 -4.67
CA SER A 82 14.20 -5.99 -3.90
C SER A 82 14.35 -7.52 -3.97
N ALA A 83 13.25 -8.25 -3.88
CA ALA A 83 13.21 -9.71 -4.04
C ALA A 83 13.63 -10.15 -5.45
N GLY A 84 13.19 -9.42 -6.48
CA GLY A 84 13.59 -9.66 -7.87
C GLY A 84 15.08 -9.41 -8.11
N ASP A 85 15.59 -8.28 -7.62
CA ASP A 85 17.00 -7.91 -7.73
C ASP A 85 17.91 -8.92 -7.02
N TYR A 86 17.48 -9.40 -5.84
CA TYR A 86 18.21 -10.44 -5.12
C TYR A 86 18.31 -11.74 -5.93
N ARG A 87 17.19 -12.25 -6.49
CA ARG A 87 17.20 -13.45 -7.35
C ARG A 87 18.09 -13.28 -8.57
N ALA A 88 18.08 -12.10 -9.20
CA ALA A 88 18.92 -11.82 -10.36
C ALA A 88 20.41 -11.82 -9.99
N ALA A 89 20.76 -11.23 -8.85
CA ALA A 89 22.13 -11.23 -8.34
C ALA A 89 22.62 -12.63 -7.96
N ASP A 90 21.76 -13.43 -7.32
CA ASP A 90 22.08 -14.81 -6.95
C ASP A 90 22.33 -15.70 -8.18
N ALA A 91 21.46 -15.61 -9.19
CA ALA A 91 21.63 -16.33 -10.45
C ALA A 91 22.95 -15.98 -11.16
N ALA A 92 23.27 -14.68 -11.25
CA ALA A 92 24.53 -14.22 -11.84
C ALA A 92 25.77 -14.69 -11.05
N GLY A 93 25.67 -14.74 -9.71
CA GLY A 93 26.71 -15.30 -8.85
C GLY A 93 26.90 -16.80 -9.05
N GLY A 94 25.80 -17.55 -9.18
CA GLY A 94 25.80 -18.98 -9.47
C GLY A 94 26.44 -19.31 -10.82
N GLU A 95 26.13 -18.55 -11.88
CA GLU A 95 26.76 -18.71 -13.20
C GLU A 95 28.27 -18.44 -13.17
N ALA A 96 28.71 -17.41 -12.42
CA ALA A 96 30.12 -17.06 -12.28
C ALA A 96 30.94 -18.13 -11.53
N LEU A 97 30.30 -18.90 -10.64
CA LEU A 97 30.95 -19.95 -9.83
C LEU A 97 30.83 -21.35 -10.46
N GLY A 98 29.79 -21.61 -11.26
CA GLY A 98 29.53 -22.90 -11.93
C GLY A 98 30.19 -23.07 -13.29
N GLY A 99 30.75 -22.01 -13.88
CA GLY A 99 31.44 -22.03 -15.18
C GLY A 99 32.92 -22.49 -15.16
N ARG A 100 33.35 -23.30 -14.18
CA ARG A 100 34.70 -23.90 -14.15
C ARG A 100 34.67 -25.40 -14.30
#